data_AF-A0A2H3K4I8-F1
#
_entry.id   AF-A0A2H3K4I8-F1
#
_cell.length_a   1.000
_cell.length_b   1.000
_cell.length_c   1.000
_cell.angle_alpha   90.00
_cell.angle_beta   90.00
_cell.angle_gamma   90.00
#
_symmetry.space_group_name_H-M   'P 1'
#
loop_
_entity.id
_entity.type
_entity.pdbx_description
1 polymer ?
#
loop_
_entity_poly.entity_id
_entity_poly.type
_entity_poly.pdbx_seq_one_letter_code
_entity_poly.pdbx_strand_id
1 'polypeptide(L)'
;MCRLCGCVACYYVQALLSPHSLSKHNKSVVNEVTTMRRHLQSAHSGSYREWAAKSHFISMLPNDIKKRKDMKLSQKQTRLDPHLRERAECIPPYSHLAFRQAAIEWLVATDQPIQALEHPAFRNMIQIASRATGAVVIANRRQTRQEIVDLFKRRLMLLRQKLLVRFLHYF
;
A
#
# COMPACT_ATOMS: atom_id res chain seq x y z
N MET A 1 43.33 12.29 -26.42
CA MET A 1 44.09 12.81 -25.26
C MET A 1 43.95 14.33 -25.23
N CYS A 2 43.37 15.00 -24.24
CA CYS A 2 42.33 14.63 -23.28
C CYS A 2 41.19 15.65 -23.43
N ARG A 3 40.09 15.21 -24.05
CA ARG A 3 38.78 15.84 -24.00
C ARG A 3 38.15 15.38 -22.70
N LEU A 4 37.84 16.28 -21.77
CA LEU A 4 36.80 16.14 -20.74
C LEU A 4 36.88 17.35 -19.80
N CYS A 5 36.28 18.45 -20.25
CA CYS A 5 35.35 19.30 -19.51
C CYS A 5 35.34 20.69 -20.18
N GLY A 6 34.70 20.78 -21.34
CA GLY A 6 34.43 22.02 -22.06
C GLY A 6 33.41 22.89 -21.33
N CYS A 7 33.74 23.31 -20.12
CA CYS A 7 32.90 24.18 -19.31
C CYS A 7 33.20 25.63 -19.69
N VAL A 8 32.29 26.27 -20.43
CA VAL A 8 32.33 27.69 -20.83
C VAL A 8 32.51 28.64 -19.63
N ALA A 9 32.23 28.15 -18.41
CA ALA A 9 32.48 28.86 -17.15
C ALA A 9 33.96 29.18 -16.87
N CYS A 10 34.93 28.46 -17.46
CA CYS A 10 36.36 28.77 -17.28
C CYS A 10 36.78 30.04 -18.05
N TYR A 11 36.26 30.23 -19.26
CA TYR A 11 36.66 31.34 -20.13
C TYR A 11 36.21 32.70 -19.59
N TYR A 12 35.15 32.75 -18.78
CA TYR A 12 34.64 34.01 -18.24
C TYR A 12 35.49 34.55 -17.07
N VAL A 13 36.19 33.69 -16.32
CA VAL A 13 37.06 34.11 -15.22
C VAL A 13 38.37 34.69 -15.74
N GLN A 14 38.86 34.20 -16.90
CA GLN A 14 40.11 34.65 -17.49
C GLN A 14 39.96 35.99 -18.26
N ALA A 15 38.76 36.34 -18.73
CA ALA A 15 38.47 37.60 -19.39
C ALA A 15 38.30 38.81 -18.44
N LEU A 16 38.21 38.58 -17.13
CA LEU A 16 38.06 39.63 -16.10
C LEU A 16 39.38 39.99 -15.38
N LEU A 17 40.50 39.37 -15.75
CA LEU A 17 41.81 39.59 -15.12
C LEU A 17 42.84 40.13 -16.12
N SER A 18 42.73 41.44 -16.42
CA SER A 18 43.84 42.29 -16.89
C SER A 18 43.88 43.58 -16.05
N PRO A 19 45.07 44.19 -15.84
CA PRO A 19 45.43 44.73 -14.54
C PRO A 19 45.17 46.24 -14.42
N HIS A 20 44.28 46.64 -13.51
CA HIS A 20 44.34 47.95 -12.88
C HIS A 20 44.24 47.81 -11.36
N SER A 21 45.25 48.39 -10.69
CA SER A 21 45.42 48.61 -9.24
C SER A 21 45.43 47.38 -8.33
N LEU A 22 46.65 47.00 -7.92
CA LEU A 22 46.93 46.10 -6.82
C LEU A 22 46.50 46.72 -5.48
N SER A 23 45.50 46.11 -4.83
CA SER A 23 45.38 46.10 -3.37
C SER A 23 45.63 44.68 -2.89
N LYS A 24 46.75 44.49 -2.19
CA LYS A 24 47.20 43.23 -1.62
C LYS A 24 46.26 42.81 -0.49
N HIS A 25 45.32 41.92 -0.80
CA HIS A 25 44.84 40.95 0.17
C HIS A 25 44.99 39.55 -0.39
N ASN A 26 45.85 38.78 0.27
CA ASN A 26 46.09 37.36 0.00
C ASN A 26 44.79 36.60 0.25
N LYS A 27 43.98 36.41 -0.79
CA LYS A 27 42.78 35.57 -0.73
C LYS A 27 43.15 34.25 -1.39
N SER A 28 43.22 33.20 -0.57
CA SER A 28 43.44 31.84 -1.05
C SER A 28 42.38 31.50 -2.10
N VAL A 29 42.82 31.18 -3.31
CA VAL A 29 41.94 30.65 -4.35
C VAL A 29 41.63 29.22 -3.97
N VAL A 30 40.60 29.04 -3.15
CA VAL A 30 40.08 27.72 -2.78
C VAL A 30 39.26 27.22 -3.97
N ASN A 31 39.83 26.27 -4.71
CA ASN A 31 39.18 25.60 -5.84
C ASN A 31 38.14 24.57 -5.37
N GLU A 32 37.15 25.03 -4.63
CA GLU A 32 35.95 24.24 -4.31
C GLU A 32 34.79 24.78 -5.14
N VAL A 33 34.32 24.02 -6.12
CA VAL A 33 33.27 24.43 -7.10
C VAL A 33 31.97 24.92 -6.42
N THR A 34 31.77 24.57 -5.16
CA THR A 34 30.64 24.97 -4.32
C THR A 34 30.77 26.38 -3.72
N THR A 35 31.99 26.93 -3.58
CA THR A 35 32.23 28.27 -3.02
C THR A 35 31.97 29.36 -4.06
N MET A 36 32.37 29.15 -5.32
CA MET A 36 32.20 30.13 -6.39
C MET A 36 30.73 30.42 -6.71
N ARG A 37 29.86 29.39 -6.69
CA ARG A 37 28.42 29.59 -6.91
C ARG A 37 27.75 30.35 -5.76
N ARG A 38 28.20 30.13 -4.51
CA ARG A 38 27.71 30.89 -3.35
C ARG A 38 28.22 32.33 -3.36
N HIS A 39 29.47 32.55 -3.77
CA HIS A 39 30.02 33.89 -3.94
C HIS A 39 29.29 34.66 -5.04
N LEU A 40 29.11 34.07 -6.22
CA LEU A 40 28.31 34.64 -7.30
C LEU A 40 26.88 34.95 -6.85
N GLN A 41 26.27 34.06 -6.05
CA GLN A 41 24.95 34.32 -5.49
C GLN A 41 24.94 35.53 -4.54
N SER A 42 25.96 35.67 -3.70
CA SER A 42 26.01 36.74 -2.69
C SER A 42 26.37 38.09 -3.27
N ALA A 43 27.36 38.14 -4.16
CA ALA A 43 27.95 39.39 -4.65
C ALA A 43 27.43 39.81 -6.04
N HIS A 44 27.02 38.86 -6.88
CA HIS A 44 26.77 39.10 -8.31
C HIS A 44 25.51 38.41 -8.86
N SER A 45 24.50 38.16 -8.01
CA SER A 45 23.34 37.35 -8.40
C SER A 45 22.47 37.99 -9.48
N GLY A 46 22.35 39.32 -9.51
CA GLY A 46 21.59 40.05 -10.52
C GLY A 46 22.19 39.85 -11.92
N SER A 47 23.44 40.27 -12.09
CA SER A 47 24.17 40.17 -13.36
C SER A 47 24.29 38.73 -13.86
N TYR A 48 24.47 37.76 -12.95
CA TYR A 48 24.52 36.34 -13.33
C TYR A 48 23.17 35.83 -13.87
N ARG A 49 22.04 36.21 -13.28
CA ARG A 49 20.72 35.81 -13.75
C ARG A 49 20.39 36.42 -15.11
N GLU A 50 20.75 37.68 -15.33
CA GLU A 50 20.58 38.35 -16.62
C GLU A 50 21.40 37.68 -17.72
N TRP A 51 22.66 37.35 -17.41
CA TRP A 51 23.51 36.60 -18.32
C TRP A 51 22.94 35.20 -18.62
N ALA A 52 22.46 34.50 -17.59
CA ALA A 52 21.86 33.17 -17.75
C ALA A 52 20.61 33.24 -18.64
N ALA A 53 19.75 34.26 -18.47
CA ALA A 53 18.57 34.46 -19.30
C ALA A 53 18.94 34.78 -20.76
N LYS A 54 19.89 35.70 -20.99
CA LYS A 54 20.38 36.07 -22.33
C LYS A 54 21.04 34.89 -23.04
N SER A 55 21.70 34.01 -22.30
CA SER A 55 22.39 32.83 -22.84
C SER A 55 21.50 31.58 -22.90
N HIS A 56 20.20 31.70 -22.60
CA HIS A 56 19.25 30.57 -22.49
C HIS A 56 19.70 29.46 -21.53
N PHE A 57 20.46 29.82 -20.50
CA PHE A 57 20.98 28.89 -19.51
C PHE A 57 20.12 28.90 -18.24
N ILE A 58 19.91 27.72 -17.64
CA ILE A 58 19.15 27.61 -16.40
C ILE A 58 20.04 28.02 -15.23
N SER A 59 19.64 29.03 -14.45
CA SER A 59 20.40 29.47 -13.27
C SER A 59 20.68 28.30 -12.31
N MET A 60 21.97 28.11 -12.03
CA MET A 60 22.49 27.11 -11.10
C MET A 60 22.90 27.70 -9.75
N LEU A 61 22.43 28.92 -9.44
CA LEU A 61 22.62 29.50 -8.12
C LEU A 61 21.87 28.66 -7.07
N PRO A 62 22.46 28.38 -5.90
CA PRO A 62 21.84 27.60 -4.83
C PRO A 62 20.39 27.97 -4.51
N ASN A 63 20.04 29.26 -4.45
CA ASN A 63 18.68 29.72 -4.18
C ASN A 63 17.70 29.35 -5.30
N ASP A 64 18.13 29.43 -6.55
CA ASP A 64 17.28 29.14 -7.72
C ASP A 64 17.09 27.62 -7.87
N ILE A 65 18.09 26.82 -7.49
CA ILE A 65 17.96 25.36 -7.35
C ILE A 65 16.99 24.99 -6.23
N LYS A 66 17.09 25.65 -5.06
CA LYS A 66 16.21 25.41 -3.92
C LYS A 66 14.75 25.70 -4.28
N LYS A 67 14.48 26.89 -4.86
CA LYS A 67 13.14 27.26 -5.34
C LYS A 67 12.55 26.24 -6.32
N ARG A 68 13.35 25.73 -7.27
CA ARG A 68 12.92 24.68 -8.20
C ARG A 68 12.60 23.36 -7.51
N LYS A 69 13.37 22.97 -6.49
CA LYS A 69 13.08 21.77 -5.70
C LYS A 69 11.79 21.94 -4.89
N ASP A 70 11.59 23.10 -4.26
CA ASP A 70 10.40 23.40 -3.46
C ASP A 70 9.14 23.40 -4.32
N MET A 71 9.19 23.99 -5.52
CA MET A 71 8.10 23.91 -6.50
C MET A 71 7.78 22.48 -6.93
N LYS A 72 8.80 21.63 -7.14
CA LYS A 72 8.61 20.22 -7.49
C LYS A 72 8.08 19.39 -6.31
N LEU A 73 8.47 19.72 -5.07
CA LEU A 73 7.95 19.10 -3.86
C LEU A 73 6.46 19.42 -3.66
N SER A 74 6.04 20.64 -3.95
CA SER A 74 4.62 21.03 -3.93
C SER A 74 3.75 20.28 -4.96
N GLN A 75 4.36 19.67 -5.98
CA GLN A 75 3.67 18.88 -7.02
C GLN A 75 3.74 17.37 -6.76
N LYS A 76 4.46 16.91 -5.72
CA LYS A 76 4.50 15.49 -5.37
C LYS A 76 3.33 15.15 -4.48
N GLN A 77 2.49 14.23 -4.97
CA GLN A 77 1.39 13.63 -4.23
C GLN A 77 1.88 13.07 -2.89
N THR A 78 1.39 13.62 -1.77
CA THR A 78 1.82 13.28 -0.40
C THR A 78 1.11 12.07 0.17
N ARG A 79 -0.06 11.68 -0.37
CA ARG A 79 -0.86 10.55 0.13
C ARG A 79 -1.48 9.76 -1.01
N LEU A 80 -1.41 8.44 -0.89
CA LEU A 80 -2.08 7.48 -1.77
C LEU A 80 -3.60 7.41 -1.51
N ASP A 81 -4.06 7.93 -0.37
CA ASP A 81 -5.46 7.90 0.09
C ASP A 81 -6.52 8.33 -0.95
N PRO A 82 -6.33 9.41 -1.74
CA PRO A 82 -7.40 9.87 -2.63
C PRO A 82 -7.69 8.93 -3.81
N HIS A 83 -6.85 7.90 -4.04
CA HIS A 83 -6.97 6.96 -5.17
C HIS A 83 -7.18 5.50 -4.75
N LEU A 84 -7.17 5.22 -3.44
CA LEU A 84 -7.54 3.90 -2.93
C LEU A 84 -9.08 3.82 -2.94
N ARG A 85 -9.64 3.05 -3.89
CA ARG A 85 -11.01 2.55 -3.76
C ARG A 85 -10.93 1.17 -3.12
N GLU A 86 -11.58 0.98 -1.98
CA GLU A 86 -11.81 -0.36 -1.46
C GLU A 86 -12.57 -1.17 -2.51
N ARG A 87 -11.93 -2.19 -3.05
CA ARG A 87 -12.58 -3.19 -3.90
C ARG A 87 -12.43 -4.54 -3.25
N ALA A 88 -13.14 -4.74 -2.15
CA ALA A 88 -13.59 -6.07 -1.81
C ALA A 88 -14.75 -6.38 -2.75
N GLU A 89 -14.68 -7.52 -3.43
CA GLU A 89 -15.84 -8.11 -4.08
C GLU A 89 -17.01 -8.04 -3.09
N CYS A 90 -17.94 -7.13 -3.36
CA CYS A 90 -19.06 -6.90 -2.48
C CYS A 90 -19.97 -8.09 -2.68
N ILE A 91 -19.76 -9.14 -1.87
CA ILE A 91 -20.78 -10.17 -1.67
C ILE A 91 -22.06 -9.37 -1.41
N PRO A 92 -23.09 -9.53 -2.26
CA PRO A 92 -24.26 -8.68 -2.16
C PRO A 92 -24.76 -8.73 -0.73
N PRO A 93 -24.99 -7.56 -0.09
CA PRO A 93 -25.50 -7.53 1.26
C PRO A 93 -26.76 -8.40 1.31
N TYR A 94 -26.95 -9.09 2.44
CA TYR A 94 -28.09 -9.98 2.60
C TYR A 94 -29.39 -9.25 2.22
N SER A 95 -30.11 -9.83 1.26
CA SER A 95 -31.45 -9.40 0.87
C SER A 95 -32.38 -10.59 0.96
N HIS A 96 -33.56 -10.40 1.57
CA HIS A 96 -34.56 -11.45 1.70
C HIS A 96 -34.95 -12.07 0.35
N LEU A 97 -35.00 -11.26 -0.71
CA LEU A 97 -35.31 -11.72 -2.07
C LEU A 97 -34.18 -12.59 -2.64
N ALA A 98 -32.94 -12.13 -2.52
CA ALA A 98 -31.77 -12.88 -2.99
C ALA A 98 -31.62 -14.22 -2.26
N PHE A 99 -31.82 -14.21 -0.94
CA PHE A 99 -31.78 -15.42 -0.13
C PHE A 99 -32.91 -16.40 -0.52
N ARG A 100 -34.13 -15.90 -0.72
CA ARG A 100 -35.26 -16.73 -1.15
C ARG A 100 -34.99 -17.38 -2.51
N GLN A 101 -34.46 -16.61 -3.46
CA GLN A 101 -34.11 -17.12 -4.79
C GLN A 101 -33.05 -18.22 -4.71
N ALA A 102 -31.95 -17.97 -3.99
CA ALA A 102 -30.88 -18.95 -3.79
C ALA A 102 -31.39 -20.22 -3.08
N ALA A 103 -32.31 -20.08 -2.12
CA ALA A 103 -32.91 -21.22 -1.44
C ALA A 103 -33.78 -22.07 -2.39
N ILE A 104 -34.56 -21.45 -3.28
CA ILE A 104 -35.38 -22.16 -4.28
C ILE A 104 -34.47 -22.89 -5.27
N GLU A 105 -33.43 -22.23 -5.78
CA GLU A 105 -32.45 -22.84 -6.69
C GLU A 105 -31.77 -24.03 -6.05
N TRP A 106 -31.38 -23.92 -4.77
CA TRP A 106 -30.82 -25.03 -4.02
C TRP A 106 -31.79 -26.20 -3.87
N LEU A 107 -33.06 -25.95 -3.52
CA LEU A 107 -34.09 -27.00 -3.40
C LEU A 107 -34.27 -27.77 -4.72
N VAL A 108 -34.37 -27.06 -5.85
CA VAL A 108 -34.55 -27.64 -7.18
C VAL A 108 -33.30 -28.41 -7.62
N ALA A 109 -32.10 -27.86 -7.41
CA ALA A 109 -30.86 -28.50 -7.84
C ALA A 109 -30.52 -29.78 -7.05
N THR A 110 -31.10 -29.96 -5.87
CA THR A 110 -30.78 -31.07 -4.97
C THR A 110 -31.98 -31.96 -4.64
N ASP A 111 -33.11 -31.76 -5.32
CA ASP A 111 -34.39 -32.45 -5.14
C ASP A 111 -34.80 -32.55 -3.66
N GLN A 112 -34.62 -31.46 -2.92
CA GLN A 112 -34.96 -31.42 -1.49
C GLN A 112 -36.43 -31.07 -1.28
N PRO A 113 -37.07 -31.65 -0.25
CA PRO A 113 -38.44 -31.27 0.10
C PRO A 113 -38.49 -29.83 0.61
N ILE A 114 -39.60 -29.12 0.35
CA ILE A 114 -39.82 -27.73 0.81
C ILE A 114 -39.67 -27.60 2.34
N GLN A 115 -40.04 -28.66 3.08
CA GLN A 115 -39.91 -28.76 4.54
C GLN A 115 -38.45 -28.64 5.03
N ALA A 116 -37.44 -28.85 4.17
CA ALA A 116 -36.04 -28.70 4.54
C ALA A 116 -35.71 -27.29 5.09
N LEU A 117 -36.38 -26.25 4.58
CA LEU A 117 -36.20 -24.86 5.04
C LEU A 117 -36.82 -24.60 6.43
N GLU A 118 -37.78 -25.41 6.85
CA GLU A 118 -38.43 -25.31 8.16
C GLU A 118 -37.64 -26.04 9.25
N HIS A 119 -36.77 -26.97 8.87
CA HIS A 119 -36.03 -27.79 9.81
C HIS A 119 -35.13 -26.94 10.72
N PRO A 120 -35.21 -27.10 12.05
CA PRO A 120 -34.49 -26.24 13.00
C PRO A 120 -32.96 -26.33 12.85
N ALA A 121 -32.43 -27.50 12.48
CA ALA A 121 -30.98 -27.64 12.24
C ALA A 121 -30.50 -26.83 11.04
N PHE A 122 -31.32 -26.68 9.99
CA PHE A 122 -30.99 -25.85 8.83
C PHE A 122 -30.94 -24.37 9.22
N ARG A 123 -31.92 -23.89 10.00
CA ARG A 123 -31.93 -22.53 10.56
C ARG A 123 -30.70 -22.27 11.43
N ASN A 124 -30.35 -23.20 12.31
CA ASN A 124 -29.16 -23.08 13.16
C ASN A 124 -27.87 -23.00 12.34
N MET A 125 -27.75 -23.80 11.28
CA MET A 125 -26.59 -23.76 10.37
C MET A 125 -26.44 -22.38 9.72
N ILE A 126 -27.53 -21.78 9.24
CA ILE A 126 -27.51 -20.42 8.67
C ILE A 126 -27.13 -19.37 9.71
N GLN A 127 -27.69 -19.45 10.92
CA GLN A 127 -27.36 -18.50 11.99
C GLN A 127 -25.88 -18.56 12.40
N ILE A 128 -25.27 -19.75 12.36
CA ILE A 128 -23.83 -19.92 12.60
C ILE A 128 -23.04 -19.30 11.44
N ALA A 129 -23.42 -19.61 10.20
CA ALA A 129 -22.76 -19.10 9.00
C ALA A 129 -22.86 -17.55 8.90
N SER A 130 -23.98 -16.95 9.26
CA SER A 130 -24.19 -15.50 9.19
C SER A 130 -23.34 -14.72 10.20
N ARG A 131 -22.81 -15.38 11.23
CA ARG A 131 -21.93 -14.79 12.24
C ARG A 131 -20.44 -14.96 11.88
N ALA A 132 -20.12 -15.69 10.82
CA ALA A 132 -18.75 -15.87 10.39
C ALA A 132 -18.18 -14.53 9.90
N THR A 133 -17.00 -14.15 10.41
CA THR A 133 -16.28 -12.95 9.99
C THR A 133 -15.53 -13.15 8.66
N GLY A 134 -15.37 -14.40 8.23
CA GLY A 134 -14.72 -14.79 6.99
C GLY A 134 -15.53 -15.81 6.20
N ALA A 135 -14.90 -16.39 5.17
CA ALA A 135 -15.53 -17.39 4.33
C ALA A 135 -15.90 -18.65 5.13
N VAL A 136 -17.10 -19.18 4.89
CA VAL A 136 -17.55 -20.45 5.46
C VAL A 136 -16.92 -21.60 4.69
N VAL A 137 -16.10 -22.41 5.34
CA VAL A 137 -15.47 -23.59 4.74
C VAL A 137 -16.42 -24.78 4.85
N ILE A 138 -16.95 -25.24 3.72
CA ILE A 138 -17.80 -26.44 3.66
C ILE A 138 -16.89 -27.67 3.49
N ALA A 139 -17.01 -28.63 4.42
CA ALA A 139 -16.24 -29.86 4.37
C ALA A 139 -16.57 -30.70 3.12
N ASN A 140 -15.57 -31.43 2.60
CA ASN A 140 -15.80 -32.34 1.48
C ASN A 140 -16.54 -33.61 1.93
N ARG A 141 -17.15 -34.34 0.97
CA ARG A 141 -17.96 -35.54 1.23
C ARG A 141 -17.24 -36.59 2.11
N ARG A 142 -15.95 -36.83 1.86
CA ARG A 142 -15.16 -37.83 2.62
C ARG A 142 -15.01 -37.39 4.07
N GLN A 143 -14.66 -36.13 4.28
CA GLN A 143 -14.51 -35.53 5.60
C GLN A 143 -15.85 -35.53 6.35
N THR A 144 -16.93 -35.07 5.72
CA THR A 144 -18.28 -35.08 6.33
C THR A 144 -18.70 -36.48 6.75
N ARG A 145 -18.46 -37.50 5.92
CA ARG A 145 -18.75 -38.90 6.27
C ARG A 145 -17.97 -39.36 7.49
N GLN A 146 -16.67 -39.04 7.54
CA GLN A 146 -15.82 -39.40 8.67
C GLN A 146 -16.29 -38.71 9.96
N GLU A 147 -16.58 -37.41 9.91
CA GLU A 147 -17.07 -36.64 11.05
C GLU A 147 -18.40 -37.18 11.59
N ILE A 148 -19.31 -37.63 10.72
CA ILE A 148 -20.55 -38.30 11.12
C ILE A 148 -20.23 -39.56 11.92
N VAL A 149 -19.38 -40.45 11.39
CA VAL A 149 -18.99 -41.70 12.07
C VAL A 149 -18.36 -41.41 13.43
N ASP A 150 -17.49 -40.41 13.50
CA ASP A 150 -16.80 -40.05 14.74
C ASP A 150 -17.75 -39.42 15.77
N LEU A 151 -18.75 -38.68 15.32
CA LEU A 151 -19.82 -38.16 16.17
C LEU A 151 -20.66 -39.30 16.77
N PHE A 152 -21.01 -40.32 15.98
CA PHE A 152 -21.69 -41.52 16.48
C PHE A 152 -20.85 -42.28 17.49
N LYS A 153 -19.57 -42.55 17.18
CA LYS A 153 -18.65 -43.23 18.11
C LYS A 153 -18.54 -42.49 19.45
N ARG A 154 -18.39 -41.16 19.42
CA ARG A 154 -18.36 -40.34 20.64
C ARG A 154 -19.63 -40.47 21.46
N ARG A 155 -20.81 -40.40 20.83
CA ARG A 155 -22.10 -40.57 21.52
C ARG A 155 -22.24 -41.94 22.16
N LEU A 156 -21.84 -43.00 21.46
CA LEU A 156 -21.86 -44.38 21.98
C LEU A 156 -20.89 -44.57 23.15
N MET A 157 -19.70 -43.97 23.09
CA MET A 157 -18.73 -43.98 24.20
C MET A 157 -19.27 -43.27 25.44
N LEU A 158 -19.87 -42.09 25.28
CA LEU A 158 -20.50 -41.36 26.40
C LEU A 158 -21.66 -42.14 27.00
N LEU A 159 -22.47 -42.79 26.16
CA LEU A 159 -23.55 -43.65 26.62
C LEU A 159 -23.02 -44.83 27.43
N ARG A 160 -21.98 -45.52 26.93
CA ARG A 160 -21.31 -46.62 27.65
C ARG A 160 -20.81 -46.18 29.02
N GLN A 161 -20.15 -45.02 29.11
CA GLN A 161 -19.68 -44.47 30.39
C GLN A 161 -20.83 -44.25 31.38
N LYS A 162 -21.93 -43.62 30.94
CA LYS A 162 -23.10 -43.38 31.81
C LYS A 162 -23.75 -44.68 32.29
N LEU A 163 -23.76 -45.71 31.47
CA LEU A 163 -24.33 -47.01 31.83
C LEU A 163 -23.40 -47.79 32.79
N LEU A 164 -22.08 -47.76 32.60
CA LEU A 164 -21.13 -48.46 33.47
C LEU A 164 -21.06 -47.86 34.89
N VAL A 165 -21.16 -46.53 35.03
CA VAL A 165 -21.20 -45.89 36.36
C VAL A 165 -22.40 -46.36 37.19
N ARG A 166 -23.52 -46.74 36.55
CA ARG A 166 -24.69 -47.28 37.26
C ARG A 166 -24.51 -48.72 37.75
N PHE A 167 -23.65 -49.53 37.12
CA PHE A 167 -23.41 -50.91 37.57
C PHE A 167 -22.43 -50.99 38.75
N LEU A 168 -21.54 -50.02 38.92
CA LEU A 168 -20.56 -50.01 40.02
C LEU A 168 -21.13 -49.48 41.36
N HIS A 169 -22.37 -49.00 41.37
CA HIS A 169 -23.05 -48.51 42.58
C HIS A 169 -24.03 -49.53 43.19
N TYR A 170 -24.12 -50.72 42.59
CA TYR A 170 -25.04 -51.81 42.99
C TYR A 170 -24.32 -53.09 43.46
N PHE A 171 -22.99 -53.03 43.64
CA PHE A 171 -22.18 -54.07 44.27
C PHE A 171 -21.46 -53.51 45.48
#